data_AF-A0A819N6X1-F1
#
_entry.id   AF-A0A819N6X1-F1
#
_cell.length_a   1.000
_cell.length_b   1.000
_cell.length_c   1.000
_cell.angle_alpha   90.00
_cell.angle_beta   90.00
_cell.angle_gamma   90.00
#
_symmetry.space_group_name_H-M   'P 1'
#
loop_
_entity.id
_entity.type
_entity.pdbx_description
1 polymer ?
#
loop_
_entity_poly.entity_id
_entity_poly.type
_entity_poly.pdbx_seq_one_letter_code
_entity_poly.pdbx_strand_id
1 'polypeptide(L)'
;MTTANEISFIISKKGKKMFNINNFIFKLNKTTSTTKYYRCEDSRCTVTARTDLQDTLLNIKGDHCHPPEPEEIQIRTFKQVVKTRAH
;
A
#
# COMPACT_ATOMS: atom_id res chain seq x y z
N MET A 1 5.86 10.71 20.11
CA MET A 1 6.69 10.86 18.91
C MET A 1 5.96 10.12 17.79
N THR A 2 5.21 10.84 16.96
CA THR A 2 4.42 10.23 15.89
C THR A 2 5.39 9.92 14.76
N THR A 3 5.89 8.69 14.69
CA THR A 3 6.71 8.21 13.58
C THR A 3 5.91 8.46 12.29
N ALA A 4 6.41 9.36 11.45
CA ALA A 4 5.77 9.67 10.18
C ALA A 4 5.82 8.40 9.32
N ASN A 5 4.68 7.76 9.12
CA ASN A 5 4.59 6.62 8.22
C ASN A 5 4.73 7.14 6.79
N GLU A 6 5.66 6.59 6.03
CA GLU A 6 5.84 6.94 4.61
C GLU A 6 4.75 6.26 3.79
N ILE A 7 3.86 7.07 3.21
CA ILE A 7 2.67 6.60 2.50
C ILE A 7 2.77 7.00 1.03
N SER A 8 2.61 6.04 0.13
CA SER A 8 2.49 6.31 -1.30
C SER A 8 1.53 5.33 -1.98
N PHE A 9 1.16 5.62 -3.22
CA PHE A 9 0.30 4.74 -4.01
C PHE A 9 1.08 4.12 -5.14
N ILE A 10 0.80 2.85 -5.39
CA ILE A 10 1.30 2.14 -6.55
C ILE A 10 0.13 1.45 -7.25
N ILE A 11 0.25 1.19 -8.54
CA ILE A 11 -0.70 0.37 -9.29
C ILE A 11 -0.04 -0.97 -9.59
N SER A 12 -0.79 -2.04 -9.35
CA SER A 12 -0.42 -3.40 -9.73
C SER A 12 -0.17 -3.52 -11.23
N LYS A 13 0.55 -4.58 -11.64
CA LYS A 13 0.65 -5.01 -13.05
C LYS A 13 -0.73 -5.14 -13.73
N LYS A 14 -1.77 -5.50 -12.97
CA LYS A 14 -3.16 -5.66 -13.45
C LYS A 14 -4.04 -4.39 -13.32
N GLY A 15 -3.46 -3.21 -13.04
CA GLY A 15 -4.22 -1.96 -12.97
C GLY A 15 -4.93 -1.69 -11.63
N LYS A 16 -4.77 -2.54 -10.62
CA LYS A 16 -5.38 -2.32 -9.29
C LYS A 16 -4.56 -1.34 -8.44
N LYS A 17 -5.22 -0.32 -7.87
CA LYS A 17 -4.61 0.61 -6.90
C LYS A 17 -4.21 -0.16 -5.64
N MET A 18 -2.97 0.01 -5.22
CA MET A 18 -2.34 -0.58 -4.04
C MET A 18 -1.75 0.54 -3.20
N PHE A 19 -1.66 0.28 -1.90
CA PHE A 19 -1.23 1.23 -0.91
C PHE A 19 0.15 0.82 -0.40
N ASN A 20 1.14 1.70 -0.51
CA ASN A 20 2.45 1.49 0.06
C ASN A 20 2.53 2.22 1.41
N ILE A 21 2.92 1.52 2.47
CA ILE A 21 3.13 2.08 3.80
C ILE A 21 4.43 1.51 4.36
N ASN A 22 5.40 2.36 4.69
CA ASN A 22 6.68 1.94 5.27
C ASN A 22 7.36 0.81 4.49
N ASN A 23 7.37 0.92 3.16
CA ASN A 23 7.91 -0.10 2.25
C ASN A 23 7.19 -1.47 2.28
N PHE A 24 5.92 -1.49 2.70
CA PHE A 24 5.04 -2.65 2.60
C PHE A 24 3.88 -2.37 1.66
N ILE A 25 3.58 -3.33 0.80
CA ILE A 25 2.48 -3.23 -0.16
C ILE A 25 1.20 -3.80 0.47
N PHE A 26 0.15 -3.01 0.43
CA PHE A 26 -1.18 -3.36 0.89
C PHE A 26 -2.17 -3.34 -0.28
N LYS A 27 -3.02 -4.37 -0.33
CA LYS A 27 -4.14 -4.50 -1.25
C LYS A 27 -5.42 -4.02 -0.58
N LEU A 28 -6.24 -3.29 -1.33
CA LEU A 28 -7.58 -2.92 -0.87
C LEU A 28 -8.41 -4.20 -0.67
N ASN A 29 -8.84 -4.43 0.56
CA ASN A 29 -9.68 -5.57 0.92
C ASN A 29 -11.17 -5.20 0.79
N LYS A 30 -11.56 -4.09 1.42
CA LYS A 30 -12.92 -3.56 1.31
C LYS A 30 -12.96 -2.06 1.58
N THR A 31 -13.96 -1.40 1.02
CA THR A 31 -14.27 0.00 1.31
C THR A 31 -15.62 0.07 1.99
N THR A 32 -15.68 0.79 3.10
CA THR A 32 -16.90 1.17 3.83
C THR A 32 -17.16 2.66 3.59
N SER A 33 -18.36 3.15 3.94
CA SER A 33 -18.79 4.54 3.72
C SER A 33 -17.88 5.62 4.30
N THR A 34 -16.98 5.29 5.23
CA THR A 34 -16.07 6.25 5.87
C THR A 34 -14.61 5.78 5.89
N THR A 35 -14.32 4.57 5.41
CA THR A 35 -13.02 3.94 5.65
C THR A 35 -12.69 2.92 4.59
N LYS A 36 -11.44 2.89 4.14
CA LYS A 36 -10.87 1.80 3.35
C LYS A 36 -10.04 0.87 4.24
N TYR A 37 -10.28 -0.43 4.09
CA TYR A 37 -9.54 -1.49 4.76
C TYR A 37 -8.60 -2.15 3.77
N TYR A 38 -7.34 -2.22 4.14
CA TYR A 38 -6.30 -2.85 3.37
C TYR A 38 -5.68 -4.02 4.14
N ARG A 39 -5.15 -4.97 3.38
CA ARG A 39 -4.42 -6.13 3.90
C ARG A 39 -3.09 -6.23 3.16
N CYS A 40 -2.06 -6.70 3.85
CA CYS A 40 -0.76 -6.94 3.22
C CYS A 40 -0.88 -7.80 1.95
N GLU A 41 -0.05 -7.52 0.94
CA GLU A 41 0.00 -8.27 -0.31
C GLU A 41 0.42 -9.73 -0.11
N ASP A 42 1.30 -10.00 0.86
CA ASP A 42 1.79 -11.35 1.18
C ASP A 42 0.70 -12.16 1.92
N SER A 43 0.38 -13.33 1.38
CA SER A 43 -0.70 -14.19 1.90
C SER A 43 -0.41 -14.76 3.29
N ARG A 44 0.87 -14.89 3.67
CA ARG A 44 1.31 -15.35 4.99
C ARG A 44 1.26 -14.23 6.03
N CYS A 45 1.06 -12.99 5.58
CA CYS A 45 0.98 -11.83 6.43
C CYS A 45 -0.48 -11.49 6.79
N THR A 46 -0.72 -11.25 8.08
CA THR A 46 -2.04 -10.90 8.63
C THR A 46 -2.19 -9.40 8.91
N VAL A 47 -1.16 -8.60 8.60
CA VAL A 47 -1.17 -7.15 8.84
C VAL A 47 -2.27 -6.50 8.02
N THR A 48 -3.02 -5.63 8.69
CA THR A 48 -4.09 -4.84 8.10
C THR A 48 -3.84 -3.35 8.32
N ALA A 49 -4.17 -2.55 7.34
CA ALA A 49 -4.10 -1.09 7.44
C ALA A 49 -5.49 -0.50 7.19
N ARG A 50 -5.78 0.61 7.84
CA ARG A 50 -7.05 1.31 7.77
C ARG A 50 -6.78 2.75 7.37
N THR A 51 -7.45 3.24 6.33
CA THR A 51 -7.36 4.64 5.91
C THR A 51 -8.75 5.25 5.89
N ASP A 52 -8.82 6.58 5.92
CA ASP A 52 -10.06 7.27 5.60
C ASP A 52 -10.31 7.27 4.07
N LEU A 53 -11.41 7.89 3.62
CA LEU A 53 -11.76 7.96 2.20
C LEU A 53 -10.79 8.83 1.38
N GLN A 54 -10.14 9.81 2.01
CA GLN A 54 -9.11 10.68 1.47
C GLN A 54 -7.72 10.02 1.50
N ASP A 55 -7.66 8.72 1.82
CA ASP A 55 -6.43 7.94 1.86
C ASP A 55 -5.41 8.42 2.92
N THR A 56 -5.87 9.03 4.02
CA THR A 56 -5.04 9.27 5.20
C THR A 56 -4.98 8.00 6.04
N LEU A 57 -3.78 7.56 6.39
CA LEU A 57 -3.59 6.40 7.25
C LEU A 57 -4.16 6.67 8.66
N LEU A 58 -5.16 5.90 9.04
CA LEU A 58 -5.77 5.95 10.36
C LEU A 58 -5.03 5.05 11.33
N ASN A 59 -4.79 3.79 10.94
CA ASN A 59 -4.09 2.82 11.80
C ASN A 59 -3.55 1.62 11.01
N ILE A 60 -2.54 0.96 11.56
CA ILE A 60 -2.01 -0.33 11.12
C ILE A 60 -2.14 -1.33 12.29
N LYS A 61 -2.53 -2.57 12.00
CA LYS A 61 -2.68 -3.63 13.01
C LYS A 61 -1.96 -4.90 12.58
N GLY A 62 -1.23 -5.48 13.53
CA GLY A 62 -0.46 -6.72 13.37
C GLY A 62 1.00 -6.47 13.01
N ASP A 63 1.76 -7.54 12.96
CA ASP A 63 3.20 -7.54 12.70
C ASP A 63 3.53 -8.25 11.39
N HIS A 64 4.44 -7.68 10.61
CA HIS A 64 4.86 -8.29 9.34
C HIS A 64 5.77 -9.50 9.62
N CYS A 65 5.44 -10.64 9.02
CA CYS A 65 6.25 -11.87 9.09
C CYS A 65 7.29 -11.95 7.95
N HIS A 66 7.56 -10.82 7.28
CA HIS A 66 8.47 -10.73 6.15
C HIS A 66 9.17 -9.37 6.17
N PRO A 67 10.37 -9.27 5.59
CA PRO A 67 11.07 -7.99 5.49
C PRO A 67 10.33 -7.02 4.54
N PRO A 68 10.55 -5.70 4.71
CA PRO A 68 10.11 -4.73 3.72
C PRO A 68 10.84 -4.95 2.39
N GLU A 69 10.15 -4.69 1.28
CA GLU A 69 10.69 -4.86 -0.08
C GLU A 69 10.74 -3.51 -0.82
N PRO A 70 11.64 -2.59 -0.41
CA PRO A 70 11.71 -1.25 -0.99
C PRO A 70 12.04 -1.25 -2.48
N GLU A 71 12.88 -2.18 -2.94
CA GLU A 71 13.28 -2.30 -4.34
C GLU A 71 12.09 -2.65 -5.24
N GLU A 72 11.26 -3.60 -4.82
CA GLU A 72 10.04 -3.98 -5.54
C GLU A 72 9.09 -2.80 -5.69
N ILE A 73 8.96 -1.98 -4.64
CA ILE A 73 8.14 -0.77 -4.67
C ILE A 73 8.72 0.26 -5.63
N GLN A 74 10.03 0.48 -5.62
CA GLN A 74 10.70 1.40 -6.54
C GLN A 74 10.54 0.97 -7.99
N ILE A 75 10.75 -0.32 -8.29
CA ILE A 75 10.57 -0.89 -9.64
C ILE A 75 9.13 -0.71 -10.11
N ARG A 76 8.15 -0.99 -9.24
CA ARG A 76 6.72 -0.83 -9.55
C ARG A 76 6.40 0.64 -9.80
N THR A 77 6.88 1.55 -8.95
CA THR A 77 6.68 3.00 -9.05
C THR A 77 7.28 3.56 -10.35
N PHE A 78 8.53 3.20 -10.65
CA PHE A 78 9.23 3.65 -11.86
C PHE A 78 8.51 3.20 -13.14
N LYS A 79 8.08 1.92 -13.18
CA LYS A 79 7.30 1.39 -14.31
C LYS A 79 6.00 2.16 -14.56
N GLN A 80 5.41 2.79 -13.55
CA GLN A 80 4.21 3.61 -13.72
C GLN A 80 4.55 4.92 -14.42
N VAL A 81 5.56 5.61 -13.91
CA VAL A 81 6.01 6.91 -14.44
C VAL A 81 6.38 6.78 -15.91
N VAL A 82 7.09 5.71 -16.28
CA VAL A 82 7.45 5.44 -17.68
C VAL A 82 6.21 5.21 -18.55
N LYS A 83 5.22 4.43 -18.06
CA LYS A 83 3.99 4.16 -18.81
C LYS A 83 3.11 5.40 -18.99
N THR A 84 2.98 6.24 -17.97
CA THR A 84 2.17 7.47 -18.03
C THR A 84 2.77 8.49 -19.02
N ARG A 85 4.08 8.46 -19.26
CA ARG A 85 4.77 9.37 -20.18
C ARG A 85 4.77 8.91 -21.65
N ALA A 86 4.36 7.67 -21.92
CA ALA A 86 4.37 7.10 -23.26
C ALA A 86 3.05 7.31 -24.02
N HIS A 87 2.18 8.20 -23.54
CA HIS A 87 0.83 8.41 -24.08
C HIS A 87 0.52 9.87 -24.35
#